data_AF-A0A7C4R435-F1
#
_entry.id   AF-A0A7C4R435-F1
#
_cell.length_a   1.000
_cell.length_b   1.000
_cell.length_c   1.000
_cell.angle_alpha   90.00
_cell.angle_beta   90.00
_cell.angle_gamma   90.00
#
_symmetry.space_group_name_H-M   'P 1'
#
loop_
_entity.id
_entity.type
_entity.pdbx_description
1 polymer ?
#
loop_
_entity_poly.entity_id
_entity_poly.type
_entity_poly.pdbx_seq_one_letter_code
_entity_poly.pdbx_strand_id
1 'polypeptide(L)'
;MVLLLMPFLGRGGDLEFAALTNHVLPAVRSFMATNQLLMPIPFGTNAVKSFMVDLEGNRDSVIAHLRLTNNYIFSFSRTGGVQAVKGFIDDNENWLKLTDPSPKNLPLIQKALSQTDVVGPTNALALAFHYFKLNGHDPKNFHPEEFARVKGGYEKPYLLPYYSACWWRKDVTMAQREQGLAVLARVEIYISGVNSNLVGYDRLFMPLDRDK
;
A
#
# COMPACT_ATOMS: atom_id res chain seq x y z
N MET A 1 1.19 32.41 -22.46
CA MET A 1 1.19 31.69 -21.17
C MET A 1 1.93 30.38 -21.39
N VAL A 2 3.19 30.29 -20.98
CA VAL A 2 4.03 29.11 -21.20
C VAL A 2 3.67 28.08 -20.14
N LEU A 3 2.95 27.02 -20.52
CA LEU A 3 2.81 25.85 -19.66
C LEU A 3 4.19 25.18 -19.61
N LEU A 4 4.89 25.31 -18.49
CA LEU A 4 6.03 24.44 -18.18
C LEU A 4 5.48 23.01 -18.07
N LEU A 5 5.63 22.24 -19.15
CA LEU A 5 5.51 20.80 -19.14
C LEU A 5 6.64 20.25 -18.26
N MET A 6 6.33 19.99 -16.98
CA MET A 6 7.12 19.02 -16.22
C MET A 6 7.16 17.71 -17.03
N PRO A 7 8.29 17.01 -17.10
CA PRO A 7 8.36 15.75 -17.81
C PRO A 7 7.46 14.73 -17.12
N PHE A 8 6.25 14.58 -17.63
CA PHE A 8 5.31 13.55 -17.26
C PHE A 8 5.90 12.22 -17.74
N LEU A 9 6.53 11.49 -16.82
CA LEU A 9 7.02 10.13 -17.07
C LEU A 9 5.84 9.17 -16.95
N GLY A 10 4.99 9.20 -17.98
CA GLY A 10 4.00 8.18 -18.24
C GLY A 10 4.52 7.18 -19.25
N ARG A 11 4.43 5.89 -18.94
CA ARG A 11 4.67 4.82 -19.92
C ARG A 11 3.31 4.35 -20.43
N GLY A 12 2.85 4.90 -21.55
CA GLY A 12 1.55 4.54 -22.15
C GLY A 12 1.08 5.51 -23.24
N GLY A 13 0.32 5.00 -24.20
CA GLY A 13 -0.39 5.79 -25.21
C GLY A 13 -1.75 6.27 -24.71
N ASP A 14 -2.63 6.69 -25.64
CA ASP A 14 -3.94 7.27 -25.31
C ASP A 14 -4.83 6.33 -24.47
N LEU A 15 -4.71 5.02 -24.67
CA LEU A 15 -5.51 4.01 -23.98
C LEU A 15 -5.08 3.84 -22.52
N GLU A 16 -3.78 3.81 -22.26
CA GLU A 16 -3.21 3.77 -20.92
C GLU A 16 -3.58 5.04 -20.14
N PHE A 17 -3.55 6.19 -20.81
CA PHE A 17 -3.99 7.45 -20.23
C PHE A 17 -5.50 7.47 -19.94
N ALA A 18 -6.31 6.90 -20.83
CA ALA A 18 -7.74 6.71 -20.60
C ALA A 18 -8.01 5.77 -19.42
N ALA A 19 -7.28 4.66 -19.30
CA ALA A 19 -7.38 3.76 -18.15
C ALA A 19 -6.97 4.45 -16.83
N LEU A 20 -5.89 5.23 -16.84
CA LEU A 20 -5.45 6.03 -15.69
C LEU A 20 -6.57 6.99 -15.23
N THR A 21 -7.17 7.73 -16.16
CA THR A 21 -8.15 8.78 -15.85
C THR A 21 -9.53 8.22 -15.49
N ASN A 22 -9.98 7.17 -16.18
CA ASN A 22 -11.33 6.62 -16.04
C ASN A 22 -11.46 5.57 -14.93
N HIS A 23 -10.36 4.90 -14.55
CA HIS A 23 -10.41 3.77 -13.62
C HIS A 23 -9.47 3.94 -12.44
N VAL A 24 -8.18 4.18 -12.71
CA VAL A 24 -7.14 4.17 -11.67
C VAL A 24 -7.29 5.37 -10.72
N LEU A 25 -7.32 6.60 -11.25
CA LEU A 25 -7.43 7.80 -10.43
C LEU A 25 -8.72 7.85 -9.58
N PRO A 26 -9.92 7.52 -10.12
CA PRO A 26 -11.12 7.40 -9.30
C PRO A 26 -10.96 6.40 -8.14
N ALA A 27 -10.38 5.22 -8.39
CA ALA A 27 -10.17 4.21 -7.35
C ALA A 27 -9.18 4.69 -6.28
N VAL A 28 -8.07 5.31 -6.68
CA VAL A 28 -7.07 5.86 -5.76
C VAL A 28 -7.67 6.98 -4.90
N ARG A 29 -8.41 7.91 -5.51
CA ARG A 29 -9.10 8.98 -4.75
C ARG A 29 -10.09 8.39 -3.75
N SER A 30 -10.88 7.39 -4.15
CA SER A 30 -11.80 6.71 -3.24
C SER A 30 -11.06 6.04 -2.09
N PHE A 31 -9.97 5.33 -2.35
CA PHE A 31 -9.14 4.71 -1.32
C PHE A 31 -8.57 5.75 -0.36
N MET A 32 -8.02 6.85 -0.89
CA MET A 32 -7.46 7.93 -0.07
C MET A 32 -8.52 8.61 0.79
N ALA A 33 -9.72 8.83 0.26
CA ALA A 33 -10.84 9.40 1.02
C ALA A 33 -11.31 8.45 2.12
N THR A 34 -11.51 7.16 1.80
CA THR A 34 -11.89 6.12 2.75
C THR A 34 -10.90 6.02 3.91
N ASN A 35 -9.60 6.09 3.62
CA ASN A 35 -8.53 5.96 4.61
C ASN A 35 -8.04 7.31 5.17
N GLN A 36 -8.72 8.42 4.84
CA GLN A 36 -8.41 9.77 5.33
C GLN A 36 -6.94 10.18 5.14
N LEU A 37 -6.34 9.82 4.00
CA LEU A 37 -4.93 10.12 3.72
C LEU A 37 -4.70 11.62 3.51
N LEU A 38 -3.50 12.08 3.87
CA LEU A 38 -3.14 13.51 3.96
C LEU A 38 -2.83 14.14 2.60
N MET A 39 -3.82 14.19 1.71
CA MET A 39 -3.75 14.92 0.44
C MET A 39 -5.12 15.54 0.09
N PRO A 40 -5.16 16.76 -0.45
CA PRO A 40 -6.41 17.33 -0.94
C PRO A 40 -7.06 16.48 -2.04
N ILE A 41 -8.33 16.12 -1.87
CA ILE A 41 -9.16 15.41 -2.85
C ILE A 41 -10.34 16.33 -3.21
N PRO A 42 -10.74 16.45 -4.50
CA PRO A 42 -10.22 15.74 -5.66
C PRO A 42 -8.93 16.35 -6.22
N PHE A 43 -8.04 15.50 -6.77
CA PHE A 43 -6.84 15.92 -7.49
C PHE A 43 -6.82 15.36 -8.91
N GLY A 44 -6.34 16.14 -9.90
CA GLY A 44 -6.23 15.72 -11.30
C GLY A 44 -4.95 14.95 -11.62
N THR A 45 -4.67 14.75 -12.91
CA THR A 45 -3.41 14.16 -13.40
C THR A 45 -2.19 15.00 -13.06
N ASN A 46 -2.35 16.28 -12.76
CA ASN A 46 -1.30 17.17 -12.26
C ASN A 46 -0.69 16.73 -10.91
N ALA A 47 -1.39 15.88 -10.15
CA ALA A 47 -0.86 15.28 -8.92
C ALA A 47 -0.12 13.96 -9.16
N VAL A 48 -0.07 13.46 -10.39
CA VAL A 48 0.63 12.22 -10.76
C VAL A 48 2.06 12.57 -11.17
N LYS A 49 3.03 12.10 -10.37
CA LYS A 49 4.47 12.29 -10.64
C LYS A 49 4.97 11.32 -11.71
N SER A 50 4.52 10.07 -11.65
CA SER A 50 4.84 9.02 -12.61
C SER A 50 3.82 7.91 -12.53
N PHE A 51 3.58 7.22 -13.65
CA PHE A 51 2.73 6.03 -13.66
C PHE A 51 3.15 5.05 -14.77
N MET A 52 2.73 3.81 -14.57
CA MET A 52 2.79 2.73 -15.54
C MET A 52 1.41 2.07 -15.54
N VAL A 53 0.85 1.84 -16.72
CA VAL A 53 -0.40 1.12 -16.92
C VAL A 53 -0.13 0.04 -17.96
N ASP A 54 -0.41 -1.19 -17.57
CA ASP A 54 -0.34 -2.36 -18.44
C ASP A 54 -1.76 -2.84 -18.73
N LEU A 55 -2.08 -2.95 -20.02
CA LEU A 55 -3.36 -3.41 -20.52
C LEU A 55 -3.20 -4.86 -21.00
N GLU A 56 -3.88 -5.80 -20.34
CA GLU A 56 -3.83 -7.23 -20.67
C GLU A 56 -5.18 -7.72 -21.22
N GLY A 57 -5.13 -8.79 -22.04
CA GLY A 57 -6.29 -9.54 -22.55
C GLY A 57 -7.42 -8.68 -23.14
N ASN A 58 -7.46 -8.47 -24.46
CA ASN A 58 -8.45 -7.60 -25.14
C ASN A 58 -8.72 -6.22 -24.49
N ARG A 59 -7.84 -5.77 -23.57
CA ARG A 59 -7.94 -4.55 -22.77
C ARG A 59 -9.00 -4.59 -21.66
N ASP A 60 -9.46 -5.78 -21.28
CA ASP A 60 -10.40 -5.97 -20.17
C ASP A 60 -9.72 -6.09 -18.80
N SER A 61 -8.38 -6.22 -18.81
CA SER A 61 -7.55 -6.23 -17.60
C SER A 61 -6.60 -5.02 -17.60
N VAL A 62 -6.56 -4.32 -16.47
CA VAL A 62 -5.70 -3.14 -16.24
C VAL A 62 -4.90 -3.39 -14.98
N ILE A 63 -3.58 -3.36 -15.09
CA ILE A 63 -2.66 -3.29 -13.95
C ILE A 63 -2.02 -1.91 -13.99
N ALA A 64 -1.97 -1.23 -12.85
CA ALA A 64 -1.39 0.10 -12.80
C ALA A 64 -0.55 0.31 -11.54
N HIS A 65 0.56 1.01 -11.72
CA HIS A 65 1.38 1.55 -10.65
C HIS A 65 1.49 3.05 -10.85
N LEU A 66 1.25 3.82 -9.79
CA LEU A 66 1.37 5.27 -9.85
C LEU A 66 2.00 5.82 -8.59
N ARG A 67 2.77 6.89 -8.77
CA ARG A 67 3.33 7.70 -7.70
C ARG A 67 2.79 9.10 -7.81
N LEU A 68 2.28 9.62 -6.71
CA LEU A 68 1.79 10.99 -6.59
C LEU A 68 2.93 11.95 -6.21
N THR A 69 2.68 13.24 -6.35
CA THR A 69 3.65 14.32 -6.04
C THR A 69 4.01 14.40 -4.56
N ASN A 70 3.11 13.98 -3.66
CA ASN A 70 3.37 13.85 -2.23
C ASN A 70 4.08 12.54 -1.85
N ASN A 71 4.60 11.79 -2.84
CA ASN A 71 5.30 10.51 -2.69
C ASN A 71 4.45 9.32 -2.24
N TYR A 72 3.12 9.43 -2.25
CA TYR A 72 2.27 8.24 -2.14
C TYR A 72 2.39 7.37 -3.38
N ILE A 73 2.49 6.06 -3.16
CA ILE A 73 2.61 5.05 -4.21
C ILE A 73 1.41 4.13 -4.10
N PHE A 74 0.81 3.80 -5.25
CA PHE A 74 -0.31 2.87 -5.33
C PHE A 74 -0.05 1.80 -6.37
N SER A 75 -0.54 0.60 -6.09
CA SER A 75 -0.78 -0.43 -7.10
C SER A 75 -2.28 -0.70 -7.21
N PHE A 76 -2.73 -0.97 -8.43
CA PHE A 76 -4.13 -1.12 -8.78
C PHE A 76 -4.28 -2.27 -9.76
N SER A 77 -5.38 -3.01 -9.64
CA SER A 77 -5.78 -3.92 -10.69
C SER A 77 -7.28 -3.88 -10.94
N ARG A 78 -7.64 -4.14 -12.20
CA ARG A 78 -9.01 -4.30 -12.67
C ARG A 78 -9.06 -5.46 -13.66
N THR A 79 -10.07 -6.30 -13.54
CA THR A 79 -10.33 -7.38 -14.50
C THR A 79 -11.83 -7.63 -14.55
N GLY A 80 -12.42 -7.71 -15.76
CA GLY A 80 -13.84 -8.05 -15.92
C GLY A 80 -14.80 -7.10 -15.19
N GLY A 81 -14.45 -5.81 -15.11
CA GLY A 81 -15.25 -4.77 -14.45
C GLY A 81 -15.07 -4.67 -12.93
N VAL A 82 -14.42 -5.64 -12.29
CA VAL A 82 -14.05 -5.58 -10.86
C VAL A 82 -12.70 -4.89 -10.71
N GLN A 83 -12.57 -3.99 -9.74
CA GLN A 83 -11.32 -3.24 -9.52
C GLN A 83 -11.00 -3.06 -8.03
N ALA A 84 -9.72 -2.97 -7.70
CA ALA A 84 -9.27 -2.68 -6.35
C ALA A 84 -7.89 -1.99 -6.35
N VAL A 85 -7.66 -1.16 -5.32
CA VAL A 85 -6.30 -0.83 -4.90
C VAL A 85 -5.69 -2.08 -4.27
N LYS A 86 -4.56 -2.50 -4.81
CA LYS A 86 -3.83 -3.70 -4.37
C LYS A 86 -2.73 -3.37 -3.38
N GLY A 87 -2.24 -2.14 -3.41
CA GLY A 87 -1.14 -1.70 -2.58
C GLY A 87 -1.16 -0.19 -2.43
N PHE A 88 -0.75 0.27 -1.27
CA PHE A 88 -0.48 1.66 -0.95
C PHE A 88 0.76 1.72 -0.07
N ILE A 89 1.64 2.68 -0.34
CA ILE A 89 2.82 2.98 0.50
C ILE A 89 2.98 4.50 0.57
N ASP A 90 3.19 5.02 1.78
CA ASP A 90 3.74 6.35 1.98
C ASP A 90 5.27 6.29 1.84
N ASP A 91 5.81 6.74 0.71
CA ASP A 91 7.26 6.68 0.48
C ASP A 91 8.06 7.69 1.33
N ASN A 92 7.40 8.64 2.02
CA ASN A 92 8.05 9.52 2.99
C ASN A 92 8.32 8.80 4.32
N GLU A 93 7.48 7.82 4.65
CA GLU A 93 7.59 6.93 5.81
C GLU A 93 7.91 5.50 5.36
N ASN A 94 8.72 5.36 4.30
CA ASN A 94 8.97 4.07 3.67
C ASN A 94 9.74 3.13 4.61
N TRP A 95 8.99 2.32 5.35
CA TRP A 95 9.51 1.33 6.26
C TRP A 95 10.27 0.20 5.55
N LEU A 96 10.02 -0.07 4.27
CA LEU A 96 10.83 -1.04 3.50
C LEU A 96 12.27 -0.54 3.37
N LYS A 97 12.50 0.73 3.05
CA LYS A 97 13.86 1.31 3.04
C LYS A 97 14.51 1.25 4.41
N LEU A 98 13.71 1.39 5.47
CA LEU A 98 14.17 1.29 6.85
C LEU A 98 14.54 -0.13 7.28
N THR A 99 14.14 -1.16 6.54
CA THR A 99 14.54 -2.55 6.80
C THR A 99 15.85 -2.93 6.14
N ASP A 100 16.29 -2.19 5.10
CA ASP A 100 17.56 -2.37 4.41
C ASP A 100 18.68 -1.53 5.07
N PRO A 101 19.63 -2.15 5.79
CA PRO A 101 20.68 -1.44 6.52
C PRO A 101 21.82 -0.93 5.63
N SER A 102 21.65 -0.89 4.30
CA SER A 102 22.66 -0.36 3.39
C SER A 102 23.03 1.10 3.69
N PRO A 103 24.29 1.54 3.44
CA PRO A 103 24.77 2.87 3.82
C PRO A 103 23.89 4.04 3.36
N LYS A 104 23.26 3.91 2.19
CA LYS A 104 22.34 4.91 1.62
C LYS A 104 21.10 5.16 2.47
N ASN A 105 20.66 4.18 3.28
CA ASN A 105 19.46 4.28 4.10
C ASN A 105 19.76 4.65 5.56
N LEU A 106 21.04 4.61 5.98
CA LEU A 106 21.42 4.87 7.39
C LEU A 106 20.89 6.20 7.94
N PRO A 107 20.93 7.34 7.21
CA PRO A 107 20.36 8.59 7.73
C PRO A 107 18.84 8.50 7.97
N LEU A 108 18.12 7.80 7.10
CA LEU A 108 16.68 7.59 7.24
C LEU A 108 16.38 6.67 8.42
N ILE A 109 17.17 5.61 8.61
CA ILE A 109 17.08 4.69 9.75
C ILE A 109 17.33 5.43 11.07
N GLN A 110 18.41 6.22 11.15
CA GLN A 110 18.71 7.02 12.35
C GLN A 110 17.60 8.00 12.68
N LYS A 111 17.03 8.66 11.67
CA LYS A 111 15.87 9.55 11.84
C LYS A 111 14.65 8.78 12.36
N ALA A 112 14.36 7.61 11.83
CA ALA A 112 13.22 6.81 12.30
C ALA A 112 13.43 6.32 13.74
N LEU A 113 14.64 5.89 14.09
CA LEU A 113 14.97 5.40 15.43
C LEU A 113 15.00 6.49 16.49
N SER A 114 15.18 7.76 16.10
CA SER A 114 15.11 8.88 17.04
C SER A 114 13.68 9.34 17.34
N GLN A 115 12.68 8.84 16.60
CA GLN A 115 11.28 9.18 16.84
C GLN A 115 10.70 8.36 17.99
N THR A 116 9.85 9.00 18.77
CA THR A 116 9.12 8.36 19.86
C THR A 116 7.89 7.65 19.31
N ASP A 117 7.69 6.41 19.73
CA ASP A 117 6.42 5.70 19.53
C ASP A 117 5.40 6.23 20.55
N VAL A 118 4.41 6.97 20.06
CA VAL A 118 3.36 7.59 20.87
C VAL A 118 2.03 6.83 20.75
N VAL A 119 1.94 5.87 19.83
CA VAL A 119 0.73 5.09 19.58
C VAL A 119 0.70 3.84 20.46
N GLY A 120 1.82 3.12 20.48
CA GLY A 120 1.93 1.84 21.17
C GLY A 120 1.15 0.71 20.49
N PRO A 121 1.39 -0.55 20.92
CA PRO A 121 0.91 -1.74 20.21
C PRO A 121 -0.62 -1.87 20.20
N THR A 122 -1.28 -1.59 21.32
CA THR A 122 -2.74 -1.75 21.44
C THR A 122 -3.50 -0.82 20.49
N ASN A 123 -3.12 0.47 20.45
CA ASN A 123 -3.77 1.43 19.57
C ASN A 123 -3.40 1.17 18.10
N ALA A 124 -2.15 0.78 17.82
CA ALA A 124 -1.74 0.46 16.46
C ALA A 124 -2.51 -0.75 15.90
N LEU A 125 -2.76 -1.79 16.70
CA LEU A 125 -3.59 -2.92 16.30
C LEU A 125 -5.05 -2.49 16.06
N ALA A 126 -5.61 -1.67 16.95
CA ALA A 126 -6.97 -1.14 16.78
C ALA A 126 -7.11 -0.31 15.49
N LEU A 127 -6.13 0.54 15.18
CA LEU A 127 -6.07 1.31 13.94
C LEU A 127 -5.92 0.40 12.72
N ALA A 128 -5.04 -0.60 12.77
CA ALA A 128 -4.88 -1.55 11.67
C ALA A 128 -6.20 -2.30 11.38
N PHE A 129 -6.89 -2.76 12.43
CA PHE A 129 -8.18 -3.42 12.28
C PHE A 129 -9.29 -2.47 11.78
N HIS A 130 -9.22 -1.19 12.15
CA HIS A 130 -10.11 -0.16 11.60
C HIS A 130 -9.91 -0.01 10.09
N TYR A 131 -8.67 0.16 9.62
CA TYR A 131 -8.37 0.25 8.19
C TYR A 131 -8.69 -1.04 7.44
N PHE A 132 -8.49 -2.21 8.06
CA PHE A 132 -8.89 -3.50 7.51
C PHE A 132 -10.38 -3.49 7.14
N LYS A 133 -11.24 -3.09 8.07
CA LYS A 133 -12.69 -2.98 7.84
C LYS A 133 -13.06 -1.89 6.84
N LEU A 134 -12.43 -0.72 6.91
CA LEU A 134 -12.70 0.39 5.98
C LEU A 134 -12.46 0.00 4.53
N ASN A 135 -11.47 -0.87 4.28
CA ASN A 135 -11.17 -1.38 2.94
C ASN A 135 -12.03 -2.58 2.52
N GLY A 136 -13.09 -2.89 3.29
CA GLY A 136 -14.13 -3.85 2.91
C GLY A 136 -13.83 -5.30 3.29
N HIS A 137 -12.80 -5.56 4.10
CA HIS A 137 -12.47 -6.92 4.53
C HIS A 137 -13.38 -7.38 5.68
N ASP A 138 -14.00 -8.56 5.54
CA ASP A 138 -14.78 -9.20 6.62
C ASP A 138 -13.87 -10.13 7.44
N PRO A 139 -13.65 -9.87 8.75
CA PRO A 139 -12.84 -10.73 9.63
C PRO A 139 -13.24 -12.21 9.62
N LYS A 140 -14.50 -12.54 9.30
CA LYS A 140 -14.97 -13.93 9.21
C LYS A 140 -14.28 -14.72 8.10
N ASN A 141 -13.71 -14.05 7.10
CA ASN A 141 -13.02 -14.68 5.98
C ASN A 141 -11.51 -14.89 6.24
N PHE A 142 -11.01 -14.48 7.41
CA PHE A 142 -9.59 -14.49 7.74
C PHE A 142 -9.30 -15.25 9.03
N HIS A 143 -8.06 -15.71 9.15
CA HIS A 143 -7.48 -16.15 10.42
C HIS A 143 -7.26 -14.94 11.36
N PRO A 144 -7.07 -15.17 12.67
CA PRO A 144 -6.61 -14.11 13.57
C PRO A 144 -5.36 -13.41 13.05
N GLU A 145 -5.22 -12.12 13.39
CA GLU A 145 -4.09 -11.32 12.97
C GLU A 145 -2.75 -11.85 13.47
N GLU A 146 -1.72 -11.61 12.68
CA GLU A 146 -0.34 -11.61 13.13
C GLU A 146 0.10 -10.17 13.27
N PHE A 147 0.40 -9.76 14.49
CA PHE A 147 0.72 -8.37 14.80
C PHE A 147 2.10 -8.25 15.43
N ALA A 148 2.93 -7.39 14.87
CA ALA A 148 4.27 -7.14 15.38
C ALA A 148 4.75 -5.71 15.10
N ARG A 149 5.68 -5.26 15.93
CA ARG A 149 6.49 -4.08 15.62
C ARG A 149 7.49 -4.44 14.52
N VAL A 150 7.66 -3.56 13.54
CA VAL A 150 8.53 -3.78 12.38
C VAL A 150 9.99 -3.84 12.85
N LYS A 151 10.70 -4.89 12.44
CA LYS A 151 12.12 -5.10 12.69
C LYS A 151 12.92 -4.75 11.43
N GLY A 152 13.98 -3.95 11.58
CA GLY A 152 14.94 -3.70 10.51
C GLY A 152 16.32 -4.22 10.87
N GLY A 153 17.17 -4.44 9.87
CA GLY A 153 18.54 -4.95 10.05
C GLY A 153 18.63 -6.47 10.24
N TYR A 154 19.64 -7.08 9.63
CA TYR A 154 19.87 -8.53 9.69
C TYR A 154 20.74 -8.93 10.89
N GLU A 155 21.94 -8.35 11.01
CA GLU A 155 22.92 -8.74 12.04
C GLU A 155 22.65 -8.08 13.40
N LYS A 156 22.22 -6.82 13.39
CA LYS A 156 21.87 -6.05 14.58
C LYS A 156 20.44 -5.55 14.42
N PRO A 157 19.44 -6.41 14.68
CA PRO A 157 18.06 -6.04 14.48
C PRO A 157 17.67 -4.89 15.41
N TYR A 158 16.92 -3.94 14.86
CA TYR A 158 16.37 -2.81 15.60
C TYR A 158 14.86 -2.73 15.38
N LEU A 159 14.15 -2.17 16.37
CA LEU A 159 12.71 -1.96 16.32
C LEU A 159 12.41 -0.58 15.78
N LEU A 160 11.77 -0.52 14.63
CA LEU A 160 11.32 0.73 14.04
C LEU A 160 10.00 1.17 14.70
N PRO A 161 9.67 2.47 14.74
CA PRO A 161 8.39 2.95 15.28
C PRO A 161 7.23 2.72 14.29
N TYR A 162 7.12 1.51 13.73
CA TYR A 162 6.04 1.08 12.85
C TYR A 162 5.54 -0.28 13.30
N TYR A 163 4.26 -0.53 13.04
CA TYR A 163 3.60 -1.79 13.31
C TYR A 163 3.08 -2.40 12.03
N SER A 164 3.11 -3.73 11.96
CA SER A 164 2.53 -4.52 10.88
C SER A 164 1.47 -5.44 11.46
N ALA A 165 0.31 -5.47 10.81
CA ALA A 165 -0.77 -6.42 11.07
C ALA A 165 -1.05 -7.20 9.78
N CYS A 166 -1.00 -8.52 9.85
CA CYS A 166 -1.24 -9.42 8.74
C CYS A 166 -2.47 -10.29 9.03
N TRP A 167 -3.42 -10.35 8.09
CA TRP A 167 -4.54 -11.27 8.10
C TRP A 167 -4.45 -12.23 6.92
N TRP A 168 -4.25 -13.50 7.22
CA TRP A 168 -4.31 -14.59 6.23
C TRP A 168 -5.75 -14.97 5.94
N ARG A 169 -6.12 -15.18 4.67
CA ARG A 169 -7.44 -15.74 4.37
C ARG A 169 -7.59 -17.14 4.93
N LYS A 170 -8.82 -17.55 5.24
CA LYS A 170 -9.12 -18.89 5.78
C LYS A 170 -8.83 -20.05 4.83
N ASP A 171 -8.81 -19.80 3.52
CA ASP A 171 -8.40 -20.81 2.53
C ASP A 171 -6.87 -20.99 2.46
N VAL A 172 -6.09 -20.15 3.16
CA VAL A 172 -4.67 -20.39 3.42
C VAL A 172 -4.52 -21.32 4.63
N THR A 173 -3.88 -22.46 4.43
CA THR A 173 -3.61 -23.46 5.48
C THR A 173 -2.30 -23.17 6.22
N MET A 174 -2.18 -23.69 7.45
CA MET A 174 -0.95 -23.54 8.25
C MET A 174 0.26 -24.22 7.57
N ALA A 175 0.05 -25.41 6.97
CA ALA A 175 1.09 -26.11 6.23
C ALA A 175 1.63 -25.28 5.05
N GLN A 176 0.75 -24.60 4.30
CA GLN A 176 1.18 -23.71 3.22
C GLN A 176 2.03 -22.54 3.72
N ARG A 177 1.70 -22.01 4.90
CA ARG A 177 2.45 -20.93 5.55
C ARG A 177 3.83 -21.40 6.03
N GLU A 178 3.91 -22.57 6.66
CA GLU A 178 5.16 -23.18 7.13
C GLU A 178 6.09 -23.56 5.98
N GLN A 179 5.52 -23.99 4.85
CA GLN A 179 6.27 -24.25 3.61
C GLN A 179 6.84 -22.97 2.97
N GLY A 180 6.46 -21.79 3.47
CA GLY A 180 6.92 -20.51 2.95
C GLY A 180 6.52 -20.30 1.49
N LEU A 181 5.35 -20.80 1.07
CA LEU A 181 4.90 -20.63 -0.30
C LEU A 181 4.84 -19.13 -0.62
N ALA A 182 5.47 -18.74 -1.73
CA ALA A 182 5.67 -17.34 -2.10
C ALA A 182 4.35 -16.58 -2.40
N VAL A 183 3.23 -17.29 -2.53
CA VAL A 183 1.97 -16.78 -3.08
C VAL A 183 0.82 -17.22 -2.18
N LEU A 184 0.62 -16.51 -1.06
CA LEU A 184 -0.44 -16.80 -0.11
C LEU A 184 -1.33 -15.59 0.09
N ALA A 185 -2.64 -15.80 0.00
CA ALA A 185 -3.62 -14.73 0.02
C ALA A 185 -3.74 -14.09 1.41
N ARG A 186 -3.39 -12.80 1.51
CA ARG A 186 -3.40 -12.03 2.76
C ARG A 186 -3.62 -10.55 2.55
N VAL A 187 -3.99 -9.90 3.65
CA VAL A 187 -4.00 -8.43 3.78
C VAL A 187 -2.96 -8.04 4.81
N GLU A 188 -2.09 -7.10 4.47
CA GLU A 188 -1.12 -6.50 5.38
C GLU A 188 -1.38 -5.01 5.52
N ILE A 189 -1.31 -4.51 6.75
CA ILE A 189 -1.53 -3.11 7.08
C ILE A 189 -0.38 -2.63 7.96
N TYR A 190 0.16 -1.47 7.62
CA TYR A 190 1.28 -0.85 8.29
C TYR A 190 0.87 0.49 8.90
N ILE A 191 1.13 0.63 10.19
CA ILE A 191 0.76 1.80 10.99
C ILE A 191 2.02 2.49 11.50
N SER A 192 2.07 3.81 11.36
CA SER A 192 3.10 4.63 11.98
C SER A 192 2.84 4.75 13.47
N GLY A 193 3.81 4.34 14.29
CA GLY A 193 3.81 4.57 15.73
C GLY A 193 4.11 6.02 16.11
N VAL A 194 4.49 6.87 15.15
CA VAL A 194 4.85 8.27 15.38
C VAL A 194 3.65 9.21 15.26
N ASN A 195 2.76 8.95 14.31
CA ASN A 195 1.64 9.85 14.00
C ASN A 195 0.29 9.14 13.77
N SER A 196 0.20 7.83 14.03
CA SER A 196 -1.02 7.01 13.86
C SER A 196 -1.50 6.85 12.41
N ASN A 197 -0.72 7.28 11.42
CA ASN A 197 -1.14 7.21 10.03
C ASN A 197 -1.05 5.78 9.48
N LEU A 198 -1.93 5.49 8.52
CA LEU A 198 -1.73 4.39 7.57
C LEU A 198 -0.52 4.73 6.69
N VAL A 199 0.52 3.92 6.75
CA VAL A 199 1.75 4.11 5.95
C VAL A 199 1.95 3.02 4.91
N GLY A 200 1.20 1.93 5.03
CA GLY A 200 1.22 0.84 4.06
C GLY A 200 -0.05 0.01 4.13
N TYR A 201 -0.48 -0.47 2.98
CA TYR A 201 -1.56 -1.43 2.82
C TYR A 201 -1.23 -2.32 1.65
N ASP A 202 -1.32 -3.63 1.82
CA ASP A 202 -1.10 -4.59 0.74
C ASP A 202 -2.18 -5.67 0.74
N ARG A 203 -2.74 -5.91 -0.43
CA ARG A 203 -3.74 -6.93 -0.73
C ARG A 203 -3.10 -8.01 -1.61
N LEU A 204 -2.27 -8.84 -0.99
CA LEU A 204 -1.39 -9.80 -1.66
C LEU A 204 -2.13 -11.06 -2.07
N PHE A 205 -2.07 -11.39 -3.36
CA PHE A 205 -2.64 -12.62 -3.95
C PHE A 205 -4.14 -12.86 -3.69
N MET A 206 -4.85 -11.84 -3.21
CA MET A 206 -6.29 -11.89 -3.00
C MET A 206 -7.02 -11.81 -4.36
N PRO A 207 -8.04 -12.66 -4.61
CA PRO A 207 -8.91 -12.54 -5.78
C PRO A 207 -9.66 -11.22 -5.77
N LEU A 208 -9.75 -10.50 -6.89
CA LEU A 208 -10.32 -9.13 -6.91
C LEU A 208 -11.75 -9.04 -6.38
N ASP A 209 -12.56 -10.06 -6.68
CA ASP A 209 -13.99 -10.21 -6.40
C ASP A 209 -14.28 -10.84 -5.03
N ARG A 210 -13.33 -11.58 -4.44
CA ARG A 210 -13.55 -12.37 -3.22
C ARG A 210 -12.92 -11.73 -1.98
N ASP A 211 -13.49 -10.62 -1.51
CA ASP A 211 -13.41 -10.25 -0.09
C ASP A 211 -14.80 -10.29 0.60
N LYS A 212 -15.86 -10.51 -0.19
CA LYS A 212 -17.27 -10.56 0.24
C LYS A 212 -17.73 -11.99 0.51
#